data_AF-A0A8B3LHE0-F1
#
_entry.id   AF-A0A8B3LHE0-F1
#
_cell.length_a   1.000
_cell.length_b   1.000
_cell.length_c   1.000
_cell.angle_alpha   90.00
_cell.angle_beta   90.00
_cell.angle_gamma   90.00
#
_symmetry.space_group_name_H-M   'P 1'
#
loop_
_entity.id
_entity.type
_entity.pdbx_description
1 polymer ?
#
loop_
_entity_poly.entity_id
_entity_poly.type
_entity_poly.pdbx_seq_one_letter_code
_entity_poly.pdbx_strand_id
1 'polypeptide(L)'
;MTRFSRLAPVAIGLSICLTVHRVMAATLEDLYNSQTIVNGKYEKNRQSGFKRCLDAVLVRVSGDQRLPAKPEMTALRDKAGSFVAGFRYRDRMEGIPNHDDQGTYDRPHNLSCQYKPAEIDPVLASLGSRPWLAERPRLAVFLTTERGTMH
;
A
#
# COMPACT_ATOMS: atom_id res chain seq x y z
N MET A 1 2.86 -0.01 66.80
CA MET A 1 2.19 0.85 65.80
C MET A 1 2.96 0.77 64.48
N THR A 2 2.27 0.26 63.45
CA THR A 2 2.46 0.45 62.00
C THR A 2 3.86 0.34 61.37
N ARG A 3 4.14 -0.83 60.77
CA ARG A 3 5.17 -1.03 59.73
C ARG A 3 4.70 -0.40 58.40
N PHE A 4 5.50 0.50 57.83
CA PHE A 4 5.27 1.07 56.50
C PHE A 4 5.58 0.03 55.41
N SER A 5 4.56 -0.33 54.63
CA SER A 5 4.64 -1.28 53.52
C SER A 5 5.28 -0.62 52.29
N ARG A 6 6.48 -1.07 51.89
CA ARG A 6 7.21 -0.63 50.69
C ARG A 6 6.84 -1.46 49.45
N LEU A 7 5.55 -1.56 49.13
CA LEU A 7 5.09 -2.33 47.96
C LEU A 7 4.10 -1.56 47.07
N ALA A 8 4.23 -0.23 47.01
CA ALA A 8 3.23 0.60 46.33
C ALA A 8 3.58 1.16 44.93
N PRO A 9 4.82 1.24 44.40
CA PRO A 9 5.00 1.88 43.09
C PRO A 9 5.22 0.93 41.90
N VAL A 10 5.19 -0.40 42.07
CA VAL A 10 5.44 -1.32 40.92
C VAL A 10 4.20 -1.50 40.03
N ALA A 11 3.00 -1.19 40.53
CA ALA A 11 1.75 -1.45 39.81
C ALA A 11 1.36 -0.36 38.78
N ILE A 12 1.95 0.83 38.81
CA ILE A 12 1.53 1.95 37.93
C ILE A 12 2.31 1.95 36.59
N GLY A 13 3.51 1.35 36.54
CA GLY A 13 4.34 1.33 35.33
C GLY A 13 3.86 0.40 34.21
N LEU A 14 3.02 -0.60 34.51
CA LEU A 14 2.60 -1.63 33.54
C LEU A 14 1.29 -1.28 32.80
N SER A 15 0.56 -0.25 33.23
CA SER A 15 -0.71 0.12 32.59
C SER A 15 -0.59 1.03 31.37
N ILE A 16 0.59 1.60 31.08
CA ILE A 16 0.76 2.54 29.95
C ILE A 16 1.08 1.82 28.62
N CYS A 17 1.44 0.53 28.62
CA CYS A 17 1.76 -0.20 27.39
C CYS A 17 0.58 -0.93 26.73
N LEU A 18 -0.65 -0.80 27.24
CA LEU A 18 -1.84 -1.44 26.68
C LEU A 18 -2.68 -0.51 25.80
N THR A 19 -2.08 0.49 25.15
CA THR A 19 -2.67 1.03 23.91
C THR A 19 -2.55 -0.04 22.83
N VAL A 20 -3.43 -1.05 22.93
CA VAL A 20 -3.68 -2.04 21.89
C VAL A 20 -4.19 -1.23 20.71
N HIS A 21 -3.29 -0.82 19.83
CA HIS A 21 -3.66 -0.37 18.52
C HIS A 21 -4.48 -1.51 17.94
N ARG A 22 -5.76 -1.26 17.65
CA ARG A 22 -6.56 -2.24 16.92
C ARG A 22 -5.85 -2.46 15.59
N VAL A 23 -5.12 -3.56 15.49
CA VAL A 23 -4.67 -4.10 14.22
C VAL A 23 -5.96 -4.56 13.55
N MET A 24 -6.56 -3.67 12.76
CA MET A 24 -7.65 -4.05 11.88
C MET A 24 -7.03 -5.00 10.87
N ALA A 25 -7.51 -6.24 10.84
CA ALA A 25 -7.18 -7.14 9.76
C ALA A 25 -7.63 -6.46 8.46
N ALA A 26 -6.73 -6.37 7.49
CA ALA A 26 -7.10 -5.92 6.15
C ALA A 26 -8.23 -6.82 5.64
N THR A 27 -9.31 -6.22 5.13
CA THR A 27 -10.42 -7.01 4.60
C THR A 27 -10.05 -7.59 3.24
N LEU A 28 -10.83 -8.55 2.73
CA LEU A 28 -10.61 -9.06 1.37
C LEU A 28 -10.73 -7.93 0.33
N GLU A 29 -11.61 -6.95 0.56
CA GLU A 29 -11.76 -5.77 -0.29
C GLU A 29 -10.47 -4.92 -0.32
N ASP A 30 -9.73 -4.84 0.80
CA ASP A 30 -8.45 -4.12 0.87
C ASP A 30 -7.35 -4.76 -0.01
N LEU A 31 -7.52 -6.02 -0.44
CA LEU A 31 -6.62 -6.66 -1.40
C LEU A 31 -6.81 -6.12 -2.81
N TYR A 32 -8.04 -5.71 -3.17
CA TYR A 32 -8.39 -5.16 -4.48
C TYR A 32 -8.20 -3.64 -4.55
N ASN A 33 -7.32 -3.11 -3.69
CA ASN A 33 -6.91 -1.72 -3.69
C ASN A 33 -5.39 -1.63 -3.89
N SER A 34 -4.95 -0.65 -4.69
CA SER A 34 -3.54 -0.35 -4.86
C SER A 34 -3.31 1.16 -4.86
N GLN A 35 -2.05 1.57 -4.65
CA GLN A 35 -1.66 2.97 -4.64
C GLN A 35 -0.31 3.16 -5.30
N THR A 36 -0.18 4.25 -6.04
CA THR A 36 1.09 4.73 -6.59
C THR A 36 1.25 6.22 -6.36
N ILE A 37 2.47 6.72 -6.52
CA ILE A 37 2.73 8.15 -6.62
C ILE A 37 2.57 8.58 -8.09
N VAL A 38 1.99 9.76 -8.32
CA VAL A 38 1.99 10.48 -9.60
C VAL A 38 2.38 11.94 -9.36
N ASN A 39 2.95 12.58 -10.36
CA ASN A 39 3.17 14.04 -10.34
C ASN A 39 1.93 14.68 -10.96
N GLY A 40 1.21 15.52 -10.22
CA GLY A 40 0.01 16.19 -10.72
C GLY A 40 -1.19 15.27 -10.94
N LYS A 41 -2.31 15.86 -11.39
CA LYS A 41 -3.61 15.18 -11.59
C LYS A 41 -4.04 15.08 -13.06
N TYR A 42 -3.16 15.46 -13.99
CA TYR A 42 -3.44 15.39 -15.42
C TYR A 42 -3.68 13.96 -15.89
N GLU A 43 -4.50 13.80 -16.94
CA GLU A 43 -4.89 12.49 -17.49
C GLU A 43 -3.67 11.64 -17.84
N LYS A 44 -2.65 12.21 -18.50
CA LYS A 44 -1.42 11.47 -18.86
C LYS A 44 -0.74 10.84 -17.62
N ASN A 45 -0.64 11.60 -16.53
CA ASN A 45 -0.01 11.14 -15.30
C ASN A 45 -0.89 10.11 -14.58
N ARG A 46 -2.22 10.30 -14.65
CA ARG A 46 -3.21 9.33 -14.16
C ARG A 46 -3.14 8.00 -14.89
N GLN A 47 -3.13 7.99 -16.23
CA GLN A 47 -3.04 6.77 -17.04
C GLN A 47 -1.74 6.01 -16.76
N SER A 48 -0.62 6.71 -16.65
CA SER A 48 0.65 6.11 -16.19
C SER A 48 0.52 5.50 -14.79
N GLY A 49 -0.18 6.19 -13.88
CA GLY A 49 -0.49 5.67 -12.55
C GLY A 49 -1.38 4.43 -12.56
N PHE A 50 -2.40 4.37 -13.41
CA PHE A 50 -3.26 3.20 -13.57
C PHE A 50 -2.50 1.96 -14.02
N LYS A 51 -1.51 2.10 -14.92
CA LYS A 51 -0.61 0.99 -15.30
C LYS A 51 0.11 0.40 -14.08
N ARG A 52 0.72 1.26 -13.25
CA ARG A 52 1.42 0.84 -12.02
C ARG A 52 0.48 0.25 -10.97
N CYS A 53 -0.71 0.84 -10.82
CA CYS A 53 -1.72 0.32 -9.90
C CYS A 53 -2.25 -1.05 -10.32
N LEU A 54 -2.40 -1.31 -11.63
CA LEU A 54 -2.79 -2.61 -12.15
C LEU A 54 -1.73 -3.67 -11.84
N ASP A 55 -0.46 -3.37 -12.11
CA ASP A 55 0.65 -4.27 -11.76
C ASP A 55 0.63 -4.63 -10.27
N ALA A 56 0.48 -3.61 -9.41
CA ALA A 56 0.48 -3.78 -7.97
C ALA A 56 -0.72 -4.59 -7.46
N VAL A 57 -1.93 -4.34 -7.98
CA VAL A 57 -3.13 -5.05 -7.49
C VAL A 57 -3.12 -6.53 -7.91
N LEU A 58 -2.67 -6.84 -9.14
CA LEU A 58 -2.58 -8.24 -9.60
C LEU A 58 -1.62 -9.06 -8.73
N VAL A 59 -0.46 -8.50 -8.41
CA VAL A 59 0.50 -9.14 -7.48
C VAL A 59 -0.08 -9.22 -6.07
N ARG A 60 -0.73 -8.17 -5.57
CA ARG A 60 -1.31 -8.13 -4.22
C ARG A 60 -2.40 -9.19 -4.04
N VAL A 61 -3.30 -9.32 -5.02
CA VAL A 61 -4.43 -10.25 -4.96
C VAL A 61 -3.96 -11.69 -5.13
N SER A 62 -3.05 -11.99 -6.06
CA SER A 62 -2.61 -13.36 -6.35
C SER A 62 -1.42 -13.86 -5.52
N GLY A 63 -0.54 -12.96 -5.08
CA GLY A 63 0.79 -13.29 -4.56
C GLY A 63 1.80 -13.67 -5.66
N ASP A 64 1.44 -13.64 -6.94
CA ASP A 64 2.31 -14.02 -8.05
C ASP A 64 3.15 -12.83 -8.54
N GLN A 65 4.40 -12.77 -8.10
CA GLN A 65 5.35 -11.70 -8.46
C GLN A 65 5.79 -11.72 -9.93
N ARG A 66 5.50 -12.80 -10.67
CA ARG A 66 5.93 -12.94 -12.08
C ARG A 66 4.99 -12.21 -13.04
N LEU A 67 3.77 -11.89 -12.61
CA LEU A 67 2.74 -11.29 -13.46
C LEU A 67 3.19 -10.04 -14.20
N PRO A 68 3.84 -9.04 -13.57
CA PRO A 68 4.22 -7.81 -14.28
C PRO A 68 5.23 -8.06 -15.42
N ALA A 69 6.00 -9.14 -15.38
CA ALA A 69 6.97 -9.48 -16.42
C ALA A 69 6.36 -10.22 -17.61
N LYS A 70 5.10 -10.65 -17.52
CA LYS A 70 4.42 -11.39 -18.60
C LYS A 70 4.18 -10.48 -19.81
N PRO A 71 4.41 -10.96 -21.06
CA PRO A 71 4.23 -10.15 -22.26
C PRO A 71 2.79 -9.65 -22.44
N GLU A 72 1.80 -10.46 -22.03
CA GLU A 72 0.36 -10.14 -22.09
C GLU A 72 0.00 -8.88 -21.28
N MET A 73 0.81 -8.54 -20.27
CA MET A 73 0.59 -7.33 -19.46
C MET A 73 0.69 -6.04 -20.27
N THR A 74 1.40 -6.04 -21.41
CA THR A 74 1.51 -4.85 -22.26
C THR A 74 0.14 -4.36 -22.71
N ALA A 75 -0.66 -5.26 -23.30
CA ALA A 75 -2.01 -4.93 -23.76
C ALA A 75 -2.96 -4.60 -22.60
N LEU A 76 -2.80 -5.25 -21.45
CA LEU A 76 -3.61 -4.96 -20.25
C LEU A 76 -3.29 -3.57 -19.68
N ARG A 77 -2.02 -3.17 -19.65
CA ARG A 77 -1.58 -1.85 -19.20
C ARG A 77 -2.13 -0.74 -20.09
N ASP A 78 -2.20 -0.94 -21.39
CA ASP A 78 -2.70 0.08 -22.31
C ASP A 78 -4.17 0.43 -22.08
N LYS A 79 -4.95 -0.51 -21.53
CA LYS A 79 -6.32 -0.29 -21.07
C LYS A 79 -6.48 -0.30 -19.55
N ALA A 80 -5.41 -0.07 -18.77
CA ALA A 80 -5.44 -0.22 -17.31
C ALA A 80 -6.55 0.60 -16.64
N GLY A 81 -6.84 1.80 -17.16
CA GLY A 81 -7.90 2.65 -16.66
C GLY A 81 -9.30 2.03 -16.74
N SER A 82 -9.57 1.12 -17.69
CA SER A 82 -10.89 0.49 -17.82
C SER A 82 -11.20 -0.48 -16.68
N PHE A 83 -10.19 -0.98 -15.97
CA PHE A 83 -10.38 -1.88 -14.83
C PHE A 83 -10.61 -1.13 -13.51
N VAL A 84 -10.32 0.18 -13.47
CA VAL A 84 -10.41 0.99 -12.26
C VAL A 84 -11.88 1.31 -11.98
N ALA A 85 -12.42 0.78 -10.87
CA ALA A 85 -13.78 1.06 -10.44
C ALA A 85 -13.91 2.43 -9.77
N GLY A 86 -12.84 2.92 -9.16
CA GLY A 86 -12.78 4.24 -8.54
C GLY A 86 -11.35 4.63 -8.23
N PHE A 87 -11.07 5.93 -8.17
CA PHE A 87 -9.74 6.42 -7.80
C PHE A 87 -9.83 7.70 -6.97
N ARG A 88 -8.78 7.95 -6.18
CA ARG A 88 -8.66 9.17 -5.37
C ARG A 88 -7.23 9.68 -5.38
N TYR A 89 -7.10 10.99 -5.24
CA TYR A 89 -5.82 11.65 -5.02
C TYR A 89 -5.72 12.11 -3.58
N ARG A 90 -4.57 11.88 -2.96
CA ARG A 90 -4.17 12.54 -1.71
C ARG A 90 -2.87 13.30 -1.96
N ASP A 91 -2.88 14.59 -1.68
CA ASP A 91 -1.69 15.41 -1.75
C ASP A 91 -0.67 14.91 -0.72
N ARG A 92 0.56 14.66 -1.16
CA ARG A 92 1.62 14.17 -0.26
C ARG A 92 2.23 15.28 0.58
N MET A 93 2.05 16.51 0.16
CA MET A 93 2.59 17.71 0.80
C MET A 93 1.44 18.61 1.28
N GLU A 94 0.31 17.99 1.63
CA GLU A 94 -0.80 18.66 2.29
C GLU A 94 -0.31 19.42 3.54
N GLY A 95 -0.67 20.70 3.64
CA GLY A 95 -0.21 21.59 4.72
C GLY A 95 1.17 22.24 4.51
N ILE A 96 1.93 21.83 3.49
CA ILE A 96 3.18 22.52 3.10
C ILE A 96 2.81 23.58 2.05
N PRO A 97 3.11 24.88 2.29
CA PRO A 97 2.88 25.92 1.29
C PRO A 97 3.59 25.60 -0.02
N ASN A 98 2.96 25.97 -1.14
CA ASN A 98 3.62 25.88 -2.42
C ASN A 98 4.58 27.07 -2.55
N HIS A 99 5.87 26.79 -2.75
CA HIS A 99 6.92 27.80 -2.89
C HIS A 99 7.35 27.98 -4.37
N ASP A 100 6.56 27.49 -5.32
CA ASP A 100 6.86 27.60 -6.74
C ASP A 100 6.23 28.85 -7.37
N ASP A 101 6.89 30.01 -7.23
CA ASP A 101 6.40 31.27 -7.80
C ASP A 101 6.21 31.23 -9.34
N GLN A 102 6.73 30.19 -10.01
CA GLN A 102 6.61 29.97 -11.46
C GLN A 102 5.60 28.87 -11.87
N GLY A 103 5.01 28.13 -10.92
CA GLY A 103 4.03 27.07 -11.22
C GLY A 103 4.55 25.89 -12.06
N THR A 104 5.88 25.73 -12.16
CA THR A 104 6.53 24.82 -13.13
C THR A 104 6.44 23.35 -12.71
N TYR A 105 6.26 23.05 -11.41
CA TYR A 105 6.32 21.68 -10.90
C TYR A 105 4.99 21.23 -10.30
N ASP A 106 4.39 20.22 -10.92
CA ASP A 106 3.24 19.55 -10.34
C ASP A 106 3.59 18.87 -9.00
N ARG A 107 2.78 19.13 -7.98
CA ARG A 107 2.94 18.46 -6.68
C ARG A 107 2.74 16.95 -6.80
N PRO A 108 3.52 16.14 -6.05
CA PRO A 108 3.32 14.70 -6.00
C PRO A 108 2.04 14.33 -5.23
N HIS A 109 1.27 13.42 -5.79
CA HIS A 109 0.04 12.89 -5.21
C HIS A 109 0.13 11.37 -5.05
N ASN A 110 -0.46 10.86 -3.98
CA ASN A 110 -0.85 9.46 -3.90
C ASN A 110 -2.13 9.25 -4.71
N LEU A 111 -2.04 8.47 -5.78
CA LEU A 111 -3.17 7.96 -6.54
C LEU A 111 -3.54 6.58 -5.98
N SER A 112 -4.67 6.47 -5.26
CA SER A 112 -5.24 5.17 -4.91
C SER A 112 -6.22 4.73 -5.99
N CYS A 113 -6.15 3.47 -6.39
CA CYS A 113 -7.06 2.82 -7.34
C CYS A 113 -7.81 1.68 -6.64
N GLN A 114 -9.11 1.63 -6.88
CA GLN A 114 -10.02 0.63 -6.34
C GLN A 114 -10.51 -0.25 -7.48
N TYR A 115 -10.58 -1.55 -7.21
CA TYR A 115 -10.98 -2.55 -8.20
C TYR A 115 -12.10 -3.42 -7.66
N LYS A 116 -12.89 -3.98 -8.56
CA LYS A 116 -13.90 -4.99 -8.21
C LYS A 116 -13.33 -6.39 -8.44
N PRO A 117 -13.57 -7.36 -7.54
CA PRO A 117 -13.18 -8.75 -7.76
C PRO A 117 -13.67 -9.30 -9.10
N ALA A 118 -14.92 -8.98 -9.47
CA ALA A 118 -15.53 -9.38 -10.74
C ALA A 118 -14.78 -8.91 -12.00
N GLU A 119 -13.97 -7.85 -11.90
CA GLU A 119 -13.17 -7.33 -13.02
C GLU A 119 -11.73 -7.86 -12.98
N ILE A 120 -11.13 -7.98 -11.79
CA ILE A 120 -9.72 -8.37 -11.63
C ILE A 120 -9.49 -9.87 -11.65
N ASP A 121 -10.41 -10.67 -11.09
CA ASP A 121 -10.25 -12.12 -11.06
C ASP A 121 -10.25 -12.74 -12.47
N PRO A 122 -11.08 -12.30 -13.43
CA PRO A 122 -10.97 -12.74 -14.82
C PRO A 122 -9.65 -12.34 -15.49
N VAL A 123 -9.10 -11.16 -15.14
CA VAL A 123 -7.78 -10.74 -15.65
C VAL A 123 -6.70 -11.68 -15.13
N LEU A 124 -6.69 -12.00 -13.83
CA LEU A 124 -5.78 -13.00 -13.26
C LEU A 124 -5.92 -14.36 -13.94
N ALA A 125 -7.16 -14.83 -14.16
CA ALA A 125 -7.42 -16.09 -14.84
C ALA A 125 -6.87 -16.11 -16.28
N SER A 126 -7.05 -15.02 -17.04
CA SER A 126 -6.49 -14.89 -18.40
C SER A 126 -4.96 -14.91 -18.43
N LEU A 127 -4.32 -14.53 -17.32
CA LEU A 127 -2.88 -14.62 -17.13
C LEU A 127 -2.45 -15.96 -16.53
N GLY A 128 -3.34 -16.95 -16.39
CA GLY A 128 -3.04 -18.25 -15.79
C GLY A 128 -2.72 -18.18 -14.29
N SER A 129 -3.22 -17.16 -13.60
CA SER A 129 -3.09 -16.97 -12.15
C SER A 129 -4.47 -16.96 -11.49
N ARG A 130 -4.50 -16.87 -10.16
CA ARG A 130 -5.76 -16.89 -9.38
C ARG A 130 -5.61 -16.04 -8.11
N PRO A 131 -6.71 -15.48 -7.58
CA PRO A 131 -6.66 -14.76 -6.32
C PRO A 131 -6.30 -15.70 -5.16
N TRP A 132 -5.46 -15.22 -4.24
CA TRP A 132 -5.17 -15.89 -2.98
C TRP A 132 -6.11 -15.37 -1.89
N LEU A 133 -7.26 -16.03 -1.77
CA LEU A 133 -8.32 -15.70 -0.80
C LEU A 133 -8.25 -16.53 0.50
N ALA A 134 -7.51 -17.63 0.51
CA ALA A 134 -7.24 -18.41 1.72
C ALA A 134 -6.33 -17.64 2.70
N GLU A 135 -6.24 -18.13 3.95
CA GLU A 135 -5.33 -17.57 4.94
C GLU A 135 -3.89 -17.50 4.39
N ARG A 136 -3.27 -16.33 4.52
CA ARG A 136 -1.92 -16.08 4.01
C ARG A 136 -0.89 -16.38 5.10
N PRO A 137 0.23 -17.04 4.76
CA PRO A 137 1.30 -17.31 5.71
C PRO A 137 1.78 -16.04 6.40
N ARG A 138 1.94 -16.11 7.72
CA ARG A 138 2.58 -15.05 8.50
C ARG A 138 4.07 -15.08 8.24
N LEU A 139 4.61 -14.01 7.67
CA LEU A 139 6.04 -13.87 7.40
C LEU A 139 6.72 -13.11 8.54
N ALA A 140 7.87 -13.60 9.00
CA ALA A 140 8.77 -12.88 9.90
C ALA A 140 10.03 -12.48 9.12
N VAL A 141 10.41 -11.20 9.19
CA VAL A 141 11.61 -10.67 8.52
C VAL A 141 12.67 -10.39 9.58
N PHE A 142 13.83 -11.04 9.44
CA PHE A 142 15.00 -10.79 10.27
C PHE A 142 16.00 -9.94 9.48
N LEU A 143 16.28 -8.73 9.96
CA LEU A 143 17.25 -7.82 9.35
C LEU A 143 18.45 -7.68 10.29
N THR A 144 19.64 -7.98 9.78
CA THR A 144 20.91 -7.63 10.42
C THR A 144 21.57 -6.51 9.62
N THR A 145 22.20 -5.57 10.31
CA THR A 145 22.93 -4.46 9.67
C THR A 145 24.37 -4.45 10.18
N GLU A 146 25.31 -4.24 9.26
CA GLU A 146 26.72 -4.05 9.59
C GLU A 146 27.10 -2.61 9.26
N ARG A 147 27.83 -1.96 10.17
CA ARG A 147 28.36 -0.62 9.92
C ARG A 147 29.64 -0.76 9.09
N GLY A 148 29.60 -0.30 7.84
CA GLY A 148 30.81 -0.16 7.03
C GLY A 148 31.81 0.80 7.69
N THR A 149 33.09 0.45 7.69
CA THR A 149 34.17 1.33 8.16
C THR A 149 34.29 2.52 7.22
N MET A 150 34.24 3.75 7.76
CA MET A 150 34.60 4.93 6.97
C MET A 150 36.08 4.82 6.58
N HIS A 151 36.38 5.04 5.30
CA HIS A 151 37.74 5.24 4.79
C HIS A 151 38.17 6.69 4.94
#